data_AF-A0A444ZP90-F1
#
_entry.id   AF-A0A444ZP90-F1
#
_cell.length_a   1.000
_cell.length_b   1.000
_cell.length_c   1.000
_cell.angle_alpha   90.00
_cell.angle_beta   90.00
_cell.angle_gamma   90.00
#
_symmetry.space_group_name_H-M   'P 1'
#
loop_
_entity.id
_entity.type
_entity.pdbx_description
1 polymer ?
#
loop_
_entity_poly.entity_id
_entity_poly.type
_entity_poly.pdbx_seq_one_letter_code
_entity_poly.pdbx_strand_id
1 'polypeptide(L)'
;MGGKAPKGNLTDQCASIQRAIELCMPTISHRWCIWHIMKKIPNKLNSYKWHDEINQEMSHVVWNSYTKDAFDRNWNDFITKWGLKGNKWLSELYEDQHIWIPIYLDHHFWTGMRSTQRSESMHSFFNKFITRNSSLRQFVKQYDNCLASRELTEREFDVADFHTVIPCATKSAIEAQF
;
A
#
# COMPACT_ATOMS: atom_id res chain seq x y z
N MET A 1 -3.20 -22.62 -4.22
CA MET A 1 -4.41 -21.78 -4.18
C MET A 1 -5.44 -22.38 -5.13
N GLY A 2 -6.59 -22.87 -4.64
CA GLY A 2 -7.53 -23.73 -5.37
C GLY A 2 -8.35 -23.07 -6.49
N GLY A 3 -7.71 -22.40 -7.45
CA GLY A 3 -8.33 -21.96 -8.72
C GLY A 3 -9.40 -20.87 -8.63
N LYS A 4 -9.64 -20.28 -7.45
CA LYS A 4 -10.65 -19.22 -7.28
C LYS A 4 -10.10 -17.86 -7.72
N ALA A 5 -10.89 -17.13 -8.48
CA ALA A 5 -10.58 -15.76 -8.87
C ALA A 5 -10.42 -14.85 -7.63
N PRO A 6 -9.50 -13.88 -7.66
CA PRO A 6 -9.37 -12.92 -6.58
C PRO A 6 -10.63 -12.07 -6.47
N LYS A 7 -11.06 -11.80 -5.22
CA LYS A 7 -12.24 -10.96 -4.95
C LYS A 7 -11.92 -9.46 -4.94
N GLY A 8 -10.65 -9.10 -4.79
CA GLY A 8 -10.21 -7.72 -4.75
C GLY A 8 -8.79 -7.54 -5.27
N ASN A 9 -8.55 -6.42 -5.93
CA ASN A 9 -7.25 -6.00 -6.43
C ASN A 9 -6.86 -4.67 -5.79
N LEU A 10 -5.62 -4.59 -5.33
CA LEU A 10 -5.00 -3.39 -4.78
C LEU A 10 -3.86 -2.98 -5.72
N THR A 11 -3.91 -1.76 -6.25
CA THR A 11 -2.86 -1.25 -7.13
C THR A 11 -2.45 0.15 -6.74
N ASP A 12 -1.35 0.63 -7.29
CA ASP A 12 -1.02 2.05 -7.20
C ASP A 12 -2.04 2.89 -7.97
N GLN A 13 -2.06 4.18 -7.69
CA GLN A 13 -2.85 5.16 -8.43
C GLN A 13 -2.35 5.24 -9.88
N CYS A 14 -3.06 4.58 -10.79
CA CYS A 14 -2.71 4.49 -12.21
C CYS A 14 -3.96 4.29 -13.07
N ALA A 15 -4.31 5.32 -13.85
CA ALA A 15 -5.52 5.31 -14.68
C ALA A 15 -5.52 4.22 -15.76
N SER A 16 -4.36 3.87 -16.33
CA SER A 16 -4.29 2.80 -17.34
C SER A 16 -4.53 1.42 -16.73
N ILE A 17 -3.98 1.15 -15.55
CA ILE A 17 -4.22 -0.10 -14.82
C ILE A 17 -5.67 -0.19 -14.37
N GLN A 18 -6.25 0.91 -13.86
CA GLN A 18 -7.67 0.96 -13.50
C GLN A 18 -8.55 0.58 -14.70
N ARG A 19 -8.39 1.25 -15.86
CA ARG A 19 -9.17 0.92 -17.07
C ARG A 19 -8.96 -0.52 -17.51
N ALA A 20 -7.74 -1.04 -17.43
CA ALA A 20 -7.47 -2.43 -17.78
C ALA A 20 -8.19 -3.41 -16.85
N ILE A 21 -8.25 -3.12 -15.54
CA ILE A 21 -9.00 -3.94 -14.57
C ILE A 21 -10.51 -3.86 -14.84
N GLU A 22 -11.04 -2.66 -15.08
CA GLU A 22 -12.46 -2.46 -15.41
C GLU A 22 -12.86 -3.24 -16.67
N LEU A 23 -11.98 -3.32 -17.67
CA LEU A 23 -12.22 -4.05 -18.92
C LEU A 23 -12.05 -5.57 -18.78
N CYS A 24 -10.95 -6.02 -18.16
CA CYS A 24 -10.57 -7.43 -18.16
C CYS A 24 -11.14 -8.21 -16.96
N MET A 25 -11.49 -7.51 -15.88
CA MET A 25 -11.91 -8.10 -14.60
C MET A 25 -13.05 -7.29 -13.95
N PRO A 26 -14.19 -7.07 -14.65
CA PRO A 26 -15.24 -6.15 -14.21
C PRO A 26 -15.95 -6.57 -12.91
N THR A 27 -15.83 -7.85 -12.53
CA THR A 27 -16.45 -8.39 -11.31
C THR A 27 -15.56 -8.27 -10.07
N ILE A 28 -14.32 -7.80 -10.22
CA ILE A 28 -13.36 -7.70 -9.12
C ILE A 28 -13.41 -6.30 -8.53
N SER A 29 -13.48 -6.23 -7.20
CA SER A 29 -13.38 -4.96 -6.48
C SER A 29 -11.97 -4.40 -6.63
N HIS A 30 -11.85 -3.19 -7.16
CA HIS A 30 -10.57 -2.52 -7.32
C HIS A 30 -10.46 -1.37 -6.34
N ARG A 31 -9.27 -1.22 -5.74
CA ARG A 31 -8.94 -0.04 -4.94
C ARG A 31 -7.50 0.41 -5.18
N TRP A 32 -7.28 1.71 -4.99
CA TRP A 32 -5.94 2.25 -4.95
C TRP A 32 -5.28 2.06 -3.58
N CYS A 33 -3.96 1.94 -3.63
CA CYS A 33 -3.06 1.87 -2.51
C CYS A 33 -3.05 3.19 -1.74
N ILE A 34 -3.79 3.22 -0.63
CA ILE A 34 -3.86 4.39 0.23
C ILE A 34 -2.48 4.77 0.78
N TRP A 35 -1.60 3.81 1.07
CA TRP A 35 -0.23 4.11 1.50
C TRP A 35 0.54 4.93 0.45
N HIS A 36 0.47 4.54 -0.83
CA HIS A 36 1.11 5.30 -1.91
C HIS A 36 0.49 6.68 -2.10
N ILE A 37 -0.82 6.82 -1.93
CA ILE A 37 -1.49 8.13 -1.95
C ILE A 37 -0.96 8.99 -0.80
N MET A 38 -0.99 8.48 0.44
CA MET A 38 -0.53 9.19 1.62
C MET A 38 0.94 9.62 1.51
N LYS A 39 1.79 8.78 0.91
CA LYS A 39 3.21 9.09 0.67
C LYS A 39 3.43 10.23 -0.33
N LYS A 40 2.49 10.49 -1.25
CA LYS A 40 2.57 11.61 -2.19
C LYS A 40 2.23 12.95 -1.53
N ILE A 41 1.41 12.96 -0.47
CA ILE A 41 0.85 14.18 0.13
C ILE A 41 1.94 15.18 0.55
N PRO A 42 3.00 14.80 1.31
CA PRO A 42 4.04 15.75 1.70
C PRO A 42 4.70 16.43 0.50
N ASN A 43 4.96 15.68 -0.58
CA ASN A 43 5.56 16.24 -1.80
C ASN A 43 4.58 17.12 -2.59
N LYS A 44 3.28 16.83 -2.54
CA LYS A 44 2.24 17.60 -3.24
C LYS A 44 1.90 18.90 -2.52
N LEU A 45 2.13 18.97 -1.21
CA LEU A 45 1.74 20.08 -0.34
C LEU A 45 2.94 20.79 0.31
N ASN A 46 4.18 20.45 -0.05
CA ASN A 46 5.40 21.06 0.52
C ASN A 46 5.53 22.58 0.24
N SER A 47 4.85 23.10 -0.77
CA SER A 47 4.86 24.53 -1.10
C SER A 47 4.02 25.37 -0.14
N TYR A 48 3.18 24.75 0.69
CA TYR A 48 2.33 25.44 1.64
C TYR A 48 3.09 25.69 2.94
N LYS A 49 2.90 26.89 3.52
CA LYS A 49 3.61 27.34 4.73
C LYS A 49 3.50 26.36 5.91
N TRP A 50 2.33 25.76 6.09
CA TRP A 50 1.97 24.89 7.22
C TRP A 50 1.83 23.43 6.77
N HIS A 51 2.74 22.96 5.91
CA HIS A 51 2.61 21.66 5.26
C HIS A 51 2.60 20.49 6.26
N ASP A 52 3.30 20.59 7.39
CA ASP A 52 3.31 19.55 8.40
C ASP A 52 1.95 19.40 9.10
N GLU A 53 1.32 20.51 9.47
CA GLU A 53 -0.03 20.53 10.04
C GLU A 53 -1.08 20.07 9.02
N ILE A 54 -0.94 20.50 7.77
CA ILE A 54 -1.79 20.05 6.66
C ILE A 54 -1.69 18.54 6.48
N ASN A 55 -0.47 17.97 6.53
CA ASN A 55 -0.25 16.53 6.39
C ASN A 55 -0.89 15.73 7.54
N GLN A 56 -0.81 16.25 8.76
CA GLN A 56 -1.43 15.64 9.95
C GLN A 56 -2.95 15.68 9.87
N GLU A 57 -3.53 16.82 9.51
CA GLU A 57 -4.98 16.97 9.41
C GLU A 57 -5.56 16.15 8.25
N MET A 58 -4.86 16.09 7.11
CA MET A 58 -5.22 15.20 6.00
C MET A 58 -5.26 13.73 6.45
N SER A 59 -4.28 13.30 7.26
CA SER A 59 -4.30 11.95 7.85
C SER A 59 -5.50 11.76 8.78
N HIS A 60 -5.81 12.76 9.61
CA HIS A 60 -6.98 12.73 10.47
C HIS A 60 -8.30 12.60 9.68
N VAL A 61 -8.48 13.40 8.62
CA VAL A 61 -9.65 13.37 7.74
C VAL A 61 -9.82 11.99 7.10
N VAL A 62 -8.74 11.39 6.61
CA VAL A 62 -8.78 10.08 5.93
C VAL A 62 -9.05 8.92 6.90
N TRP A 63 -8.45 8.93 8.09
CA TRP A 63 -8.49 7.78 9.01
C TRP A 63 -9.59 7.84 10.07
N ASN A 64 -10.07 9.03 10.44
CA ASN A 64 -11.01 9.22 11.55
C ASN A 64 -12.42 9.61 11.09
N SER A 65 -12.72 9.46 9.80
CA SER A 65 -14.07 9.66 9.26
C SER A 65 -14.82 8.33 9.20
N TYR A 66 -15.80 8.15 10.09
CA TYR A 66 -16.53 6.89 10.26
C TYR A 66 -17.82 6.77 9.44
N THR A 67 -18.21 7.82 8.71
CA THR A 67 -19.32 7.80 7.76
C THR A 67 -18.95 8.60 6.52
N LYS A 68 -19.61 8.31 5.39
CA LYS A 68 -19.40 9.05 4.12
C LYS A 68 -19.67 10.54 4.32
N ASP A 69 -20.80 10.89 4.95
CA ASP A 69 -21.13 12.29 5.25
C ASP A 69 -20.12 12.96 6.19
N ALA A 70 -19.57 12.22 7.16
CA ALA A 70 -18.53 12.76 8.04
C ALA A 70 -17.25 13.01 7.25
N PHE A 71 -16.87 12.11 6.35
CA PHE A 71 -15.71 12.31 5.47
C PHE A 71 -15.91 13.55 4.60
N ASP A 72 -17.03 13.67 3.90
CA ASP A 72 -17.29 14.79 3.00
C ASP A 72 -17.27 16.13 3.75
N ARG A 73 -17.85 16.19 4.95
CA ARG A 73 -17.77 17.39 5.80
C ARG A 73 -16.34 17.70 6.23
N ASN A 74 -15.65 16.73 6.81
CA ASN A 74 -14.27 16.89 7.30
C ASN A 74 -13.31 17.29 6.17
N TRP A 75 -13.50 16.73 4.96
CA TRP A 75 -12.73 17.08 3.78
C TRP A 75 -12.98 18.53 3.35
N ASN A 76 -14.24 18.94 3.27
CA ASN A 76 -14.59 20.32 2.90
C ASN A 76 -14.07 21.35 3.92
N ASP A 77 -14.15 21.03 5.21
CA ASP A 77 -13.61 21.87 6.29
C ASP A 77 -12.09 21.97 6.17
N PHE A 78 -11.38 20.85 5.97
CA PHE A 78 -9.94 20.80 5.74
C PHE A 78 -9.52 21.66 4.53
N ILE A 79 -10.19 21.49 3.39
CA ILE A 79 -9.91 22.24 2.17
C ILE A 79 -10.11 23.75 2.37
N THR A 80 -11.17 24.13 3.10
CA THR A 80 -11.48 25.55 3.36
C THR A 80 -10.50 26.16 4.35
N LYS A 81 -10.24 25.47 5.47
CA LYS A 81 -9.32 25.91 6.54
C LYS A 81 -7.93 26.24 6.03
N TRP A 82 -7.40 25.42 5.13
CA TRP A 82 -6.04 25.56 4.61
C TRP A 82 -5.96 26.27 3.25
N GLY A 83 -7.08 26.78 2.73
CA GLY A 83 -7.10 27.50 1.45
C GLY A 83 -6.71 26.61 0.25
N LEU A 84 -7.07 25.33 0.28
CA LEU A 84 -6.66 24.31 -0.70
C LEU A 84 -7.61 24.20 -1.92
N LYS A 85 -8.66 25.04 -2.00
CA LYS A 85 -9.72 24.96 -3.03
C LYS A 85 -9.19 24.99 -4.47
N GLY A 86 -8.08 25.69 -4.73
CA GLY A 86 -7.46 25.76 -6.05
C GLY A 86 -6.52 24.60 -6.40
N ASN A 87 -6.32 23.64 -5.48
CA ASN A 87 -5.40 22.54 -5.70
C ASN A 87 -6.06 21.47 -6.58
N LYS A 88 -5.67 21.46 -7.86
CA LYS A 88 -6.17 20.51 -8.86
C LYS A 88 -5.97 19.05 -8.43
N TRP A 89 -4.82 18.72 -7.85
CA TRP A 89 -4.51 17.34 -7.46
C TRP A 89 -5.42 16.84 -6.32
N LEU A 90 -5.71 17.69 -5.32
CA LEU A 90 -6.66 17.35 -4.26
C LEU A 90 -8.09 17.23 -4.79
N SER A 91 -8.46 18.04 -5.78
CA SER A 91 -9.78 17.97 -6.42
C SER A 91 -9.96 16.64 -7.16
N GLU A 92 -9.00 16.28 -8.01
CA GLU A 92 -8.97 14.98 -8.71
C GLU A 92 -8.97 13.81 -7.71
N LEU A 93 -8.17 13.92 -6.64
CA LEU A 93 -8.11 12.86 -5.63
C LEU A 93 -9.46 12.68 -4.88
N TYR A 94 -10.20 13.78 -4.67
CA TYR A 94 -11.53 13.72 -4.06
C TYR A 94 -12.58 13.11 -4.99
N GLU A 95 -12.54 13.41 -6.30
CA GLU A 95 -13.41 12.76 -7.29
C GLU A 95 -13.28 11.23 -7.24
N ASP A 96 -12.04 10.76 -7.04
CA ASP A 96 -11.69 9.35 -6.91
C ASP A 96 -11.91 8.78 -5.49
N GLN A 97 -12.53 9.49 -4.55
CA GLN A 97 -12.68 9.04 -3.15
C GLN A 97 -13.22 7.62 -3.00
N HIS A 98 -14.11 7.21 -3.89
CA HIS A 98 -14.75 5.89 -3.90
C HIS A 98 -13.77 4.73 -4.12
N ILE A 99 -12.60 4.97 -4.73
CA ILE A 99 -11.60 3.93 -5.04
C ILE A 99 -10.44 3.87 -4.03
N TRP A 100 -10.30 4.83 -3.11
CA TRP A 100 -9.16 4.85 -2.18
C TRP A 100 -9.50 5.15 -0.71
N ILE A 101 -10.60 5.85 -0.43
CA ILE A 101 -10.99 6.19 0.94
C ILE A 101 -11.59 4.95 1.63
N PRO A 102 -11.13 4.60 2.84
CA PRO A 102 -11.60 3.41 3.54
C PRO A 102 -13.11 3.35 3.74
N ILE A 103 -13.77 4.47 4.10
CA ILE A 103 -15.21 4.48 4.38
C ILE A 103 -16.08 4.22 3.14
N TYR A 104 -15.55 4.42 1.93
CA TYR A 104 -16.24 4.08 0.69
C TYR A 104 -16.02 2.62 0.26
N LEU A 105 -15.04 1.95 0.87
CA LEU A 105 -14.58 0.60 0.52
C LEU A 105 -14.97 -0.46 1.57
N ASP A 106 -15.83 -0.08 2.53
CA ASP A 106 -16.25 -0.87 3.70
C ASP A 106 -17.06 -2.14 3.36
N HIS A 107 -17.66 -2.18 2.18
CA HIS A 107 -18.43 -3.29 1.63
C HIS A 107 -17.57 -4.52 1.25
N HIS A 108 -16.24 -4.42 1.30
CA HIS A 108 -15.32 -5.54 1.09
C HIS A 108 -14.31 -5.69 2.24
N PHE A 109 -14.09 -6.93 2.69
CA PHE A 109 -13.05 -7.21 3.69
C PHE A 109 -11.66 -7.27 3.03
N TRP A 110 -10.86 -6.23 3.27
CA TRP A 110 -9.50 -6.09 2.70
C TRP A 110 -8.40 -6.67 3.60
N THR A 111 -8.72 -7.46 4.62
CA THR A 111 -7.74 -8.06 5.57
C THR A 111 -6.72 -7.05 6.13
N GLY A 112 -7.14 -5.79 6.33
CA GLY A 112 -6.23 -4.71 6.77
C GLY A 112 -5.21 -4.24 5.74
N MET A 113 -5.27 -4.69 4.48
CA MET A 113 -4.36 -4.28 3.40
C MET A 113 -4.51 -2.78 3.12
N ARG A 114 -3.42 -2.04 3.40
CA ARG A 114 -3.28 -0.60 3.14
C ARG A 114 -2.21 -0.27 2.11
N SER A 115 -1.31 -1.23 1.85
CA SER A 115 -0.19 -1.10 0.94
C SER A 115 -0.08 -2.31 0.03
N THR A 116 0.63 -2.17 -1.09
CA THR A 116 0.96 -3.31 -1.95
C THR A 116 2.18 -4.04 -1.39
N GLN A 117 2.09 -4.45 -0.11
CA GLN A 117 3.23 -4.90 0.71
C GLN A 117 4.11 -5.95 0.01
N ARG A 118 3.50 -6.89 -0.73
CA ARG A 118 4.23 -7.91 -1.48
C ARG A 118 5.08 -7.32 -2.61
N SER A 119 4.53 -6.39 -3.40
CA SER A 119 5.31 -5.74 -4.47
C SER A 119 6.31 -4.74 -3.90
N GLU A 120 5.99 -4.05 -2.80
CA GLU A 120 6.90 -3.14 -2.08
C GLU A 120 8.11 -3.89 -1.52
N SER A 121 7.91 -5.06 -0.94
CA SER A 121 8.99 -5.94 -0.46
C SER A 121 9.91 -6.37 -1.60
N MET A 122 9.33 -6.82 -2.72
CA MET A 122 10.10 -7.18 -3.91
C MET A 122 10.86 -5.98 -4.48
N HIS A 123 10.24 -4.80 -4.51
CA HIS A 123 10.89 -3.58 -4.97
C HIS A 123 12.08 -3.21 -4.07
N SER A 124 11.91 -3.24 -2.74
CA SER A 124 12.99 -3.02 -1.77
C SER A 124 14.13 -4.03 -1.94
N PHE A 125 13.80 -5.30 -2.19
CA PHE A 125 14.79 -6.34 -2.44
C PHE A 125 15.63 -6.05 -3.67
N PHE A 126 15.00 -5.80 -4.82
CA PHE A 126 15.71 -5.52 -6.07
C PHE A 126 16.51 -4.21 -6.04
N ASN A 127 16.03 -3.18 -5.34
CA ASN A 127 16.73 -1.89 -5.21
C ASN A 127 18.11 -2.00 -4.54
N LYS A 128 18.40 -3.11 -3.83
CA LYS A 128 19.74 -3.38 -3.28
C LYS A 128 20.79 -3.68 -4.36
N PHE A 129 20.35 -4.10 -5.55
CA PHE A 129 21.21 -4.58 -6.63
C PHE A 129 21.05 -3.76 -7.92
N ILE A 130 19.84 -3.23 -8.16
CA ILE A 130 19.45 -2.56 -9.39
C ILE A 130 19.14 -1.10 -9.10
N THR A 131 19.66 -0.19 -9.93
CA THR A 131 19.41 1.24 -9.82
C THR A 131 18.78 1.78 -11.10
N ARG A 132 18.20 2.99 -11.04
CA ARG A 132 17.65 3.70 -12.22
C ARG A 132 18.65 3.89 -13.37
N ASN A 133 19.96 3.81 -13.11
CA ASN A 133 21.01 4.01 -14.09
C ASN A 133 21.64 2.68 -14.56
N SER A 134 21.12 1.53 -14.11
CA SER A 134 21.60 0.22 -14.53
C SER A 134 21.24 -0.03 -16.00
N SER A 135 22.24 -0.30 -16.83
CA SER A 135 22.04 -0.76 -18.21
C SER A 135 21.38 -2.14 -18.25
N LEU A 136 20.77 -2.51 -19.38
CA LEU A 136 20.14 -3.82 -19.55
C LEU A 136 21.12 -4.98 -19.28
N ARG A 137 22.38 -4.86 -19.72
CA ARG A 137 23.41 -5.87 -19.44
C ARG A 137 23.72 -5.98 -17.95
N GLN A 138 23.79 -4.85 -17.25
CA GLN A 138 23.98 -4.84 -15.80
C GLN A 138 22.75 -5.41 -15.09
N PHE A 139 21.55 -5.13 -15.57
CA PHE A 139 20.31 -5.68 -15.03
C PHE A 139 20.32 -7.21 -15.05
N VAL A 140 20.65 -7.84 -16.17
CA VAL A 140 20.70 -9.31 -16.28
C VAL A 140 21.66 -9.90 -15.25
N LYS A 141 22.88 -9.37 -15.18
CA LYS A 141 23.88 -9.83 -14.20
C LYS A 141 23.44 -9.62 -12.75
N GLN A 142 22.83 -8.47 -12.45
CA GLN A 142 22.37 -8.17 -11.11
C GLN A 142 21.14 -8.98 -10.71
N TYR A 143 20.30 -9.36 -11.68
CA TYR A 143 19.17 -10.24 -11.44
C TYR A 143 19.61 -11.62 -10.95
N ASP A 144 20.64 -12.20 -11.58
CA ASP A 144 21.21 -13.48 -11.12
C ASP A 144 21.78 -13.35 -9.70
N ASN A 145 22.47 -12.25 -9.41
CA ASN A 145 22.97 -11.96 -8.05
C ASN A 145 21.83 -11.82 -7.03
N CYS A 146 20.72 -11.17 -7.41
CA CYS A 146 19.52 -11.07 -6.58
C CYS A 146 19.01 -12.48 -6.23
N LEU A 147 18.86 -13.36 -7.23
CA LEU A 147 18.36 -14.71 -7.00
C LEU A 147 19.29 -15.51 -6.09
N ALA A 148 20.59 -15.49 -6.34
CA ALA A 148 21.57 -16.18 -5.51
C ALA A 148 21.57 -15.67 -4.06
N SER A 149 21.46 -14.36 -3.86
CA SER A 149 21.34 -13.78 -2.52
C SER A 149 20.07 -14.23 -1.81
N ARG A 150 18.94 -14.30 -2.51
CA ARG A 150 17.67 -14.74 -1.93
C ARG A 150 17.74 -16.21 -1.52
N GLU A 151 18.27 -17.06 -2.40
CA GLU A 151 18.42 -18.48 -2.15
C GLU A 151 19.32 -18.75 -0.93
N LEU A 152 20.44 -18.02 -0.81
CA LEU A 152 21.31 -18.13 0.35
C LEU A 152 20.57 -17.78 1.65
N THR A 153 19.85 -16.66 1.65
CA THR A 153 19.07 -16.23 2.81
C THR A 153 17.96 -17.22 3.16
N GLU A 154 17.26 -17.79 2.17
CA GLU A 154 16.25 -18.84 2.40
C GLU A 154 16.89 -20.08 3.06
N ARG A 155 18.06 -20.54 2.59
CA ARG A 155 18.79 -21.65 3.22
C ARG A 155 19.21 -21.35 4.66
N GLU A 156 19.69 -20.14 4.93
CA GLU A 156 20.08 -19.71 6.29
C GLU A 156 18.86 -19.73 7.24
N PHE A 157 17.70 -19.26 6.76
CA PHE A 157 16.46 -19.32 7.53
C PHE A 157 15.98 -20.74 7.77
N ASP A 158 16.03 -21.61 6.75
CA ASP A 158 15.66 -23.02 6.90
C ASP A 158 16.53 -23.69 7.97
N VAL A 159 17.86 -23.49 7.89
CA VAL A 159 18.81 -24.02 8.89
C VAL A 159 18.49 -23.48 10.29
N ALA A 160 18.22 -22.19 10.43
CA ALA A 160 17.85 -21.60 11.72
C ALA A 160 16.55 -22.20 12.28
N ASP A 161 15.52 -22.38 11.45
CA ASP A 161 14.23 -22.96 11.84
C ASP A 161 14.40 -24.42 12.29
N PHE A 162 15.15 -25.24 11.54
CA PHE A 162 15.43 -26.62 11.91
C PHE A 162 16.24 -26.77 13.20
N HIS A 163 17.02 -25.75 13.59
CA HIS A 163 17.90 -25.81 14.76
C HIS A 163 17.42 -24.98 15.95
N THR A 164 16.33 -24.24 15.82
CA THR A 164 15.78 -23.43 16.90
C THR A 164 14.55 -24.10 17.49
N VAL A 165 14.67 -24.61 18.72
CA VAL A 165 13.49 -25.04 19.49
C VAL A 165 12.84 -23.78 20.06
N ILE A 166 11.61 -23.48 19.65
CA ILE A 166 10.83 -22.38 20.22
C ILE A 166 10.27 -22.88 21.56
N PRO A 167 10.74 -22.37 22.71
CA PRO A 167 10.17 -22.78 23.99
C PRO A 167 8.74 -22.23 24.11
N CYS A 168 7.84 -22.99 24.72
CA CYS A 168 6.50 -22.50 25.03
C CYS A 168 6.62 -21.22 25.87
N ALA A 169 5.94 -20.16 25.40
CA ALA A 169 5.90 -18.88 26.12
C ALA A 169 5.02 -18.99 27.36
N THR A 170 4.07 -19.92 27.37
CA THR A 170 3.13 -20.15 28.48
C THR A 170 2.99 -21.64 28.80
N LYS A 171 2.39 -21.94 29.97
CA LYS A 171 2.04 -23.31 30.36
C LYS A 171 0.71 -23.78 29.76
N SER A 172 0.26 -23.15 28.68
CA SER A 172 -1.01 -23.48 28.04
C SER A 172 -0.94 -24.87 27.41
N ALA A 173 -1.99 -25.67 27.59
CA ALA A 173 -2.12 -26.97 26.94
C ALA A 173 -2.19 -26.87 25.40
N ILE A 174 -2.48 -25.68 24.86
CA ILE A 174 -2.47 -25.42 23.41
C ILE A 174 -1.03 -25.27 22.89
N GLU A 175 -0.15 -24.61 23.65
CA GLU A 175 1.26 -24.44 23.24
C GLU A 175 2.05 -25.74 23.39
N ALA A 176 1.72 -26.58 24.38
CA ALA A 176 2.39 -27.85 24.62
C ALA A 176 2.10 -28.95 23.56
N GLN A 177 1.25 -28.68 22.57
CA GLN A 177 0.91 -29.60 21.48
C GLN A 177 1.76 -29.38 20.21
N PHE A 178 2.58 -28.33 20.18
CA PHE A 178 3.46 -27.94 19.08
C PHE A 178 4.92 -27.98 19.54
#